data_AF-A0AAN8FJR9-F1
#
_entry.id   AF-A0AAN8FJR9-F1
#
_cell.length_a   1.000
_cell.length_b   1.000
_cell.length_c   1.000
_cell.angle_alpha   90.00
_cell.angle_beta   90.00
_cell.angle_gamma   90.00
#
_symmetry.space_group_name_H-M   'P 1'
#
loop_
_entity.id
_entity.type
_entity.pdbx_description
1 polymer ?
#
loop_
_entity_poly.entity_id
_entity_poly.type
_entity_poly.pdbx_seq_one_letter_code
_entity_poly.pdbx_strand_id
1 'polypeptide(L)'
;MSFTSSTVYFISLLILISITVNALPEDGIDDIHRHHRHRIRSTFQRRKQPVCVHGKPVDGECECEQEYTGRHCEKQKHCASFRRYRNGSCPTCAPGYYGEFCEEIHCVHGEPSKLETKCECEEPYSGTFCDELSTKQVYSYYNRRVYYLGPLGALSLIPMCALYFGCEHMARKRMVKRIGEMLGGQHISVDQEVLQHFLNRKASIV
;
A
#
# COMPACT_ATOMS: atom_id res chain seq x y z
N MET A 1 -22.53 -39.85 -8.83
CA MET A 1 -22.03 -38.52 -8.41
C MET A 1 -21.45 -37.86 -9.65
N SER A 2 -22.24 -37.04 -10.32
CA SER A 2 -21.89 -36.49 -11.63
C SER A 2 -21.38 -35.06 -11.43
N PHE A 3 -20.06 -34.88 -11.42
CA PHE A 3 -19.45 -33.55 -11.43
C PHE A 3 -19.77 -32.91 -12.77
N THR A 4 -20.56 -31.83 -12.75
CA THR A 4 -20.93 -31.08 -13.94
C THR A 4 -19.72 -30.33 -14.48
N SER A 5 -19.48 -30.49 -15.78
CA SER A 5 -18.33 -29.97 -16.54
C SER A 5 -18.03 -28.47 -16.31
N SER A 6 -19.02 -27.69 -15.87
CA SER A 6 -18.90 -26.25 -15.62
C SER A 6 -17.92 -25.86 -14.51
N THR A 7 -17.74 -26.67 -13.45
CA THR A 7 -16.85 -26.29 -12.33
C THR A 7 -15.37 -26.35 -12.71
N VAL A 8 -14.99 -27.17 -13.69
CA VAL A 8 -13.59 -27.34 -14.12
C VAL A 8 -13.11 -26.17 -14.98
N TYR A 9 -14.01 -25.55 -15.75
CA TYR A 9 -13.69 -24.36 -16.55
C TYR A 9 -13.52 -23.11 -15.69
N PHE A 10 -14.31 -22.95 -14.62
CA PHE A 10 -14.19 -21.79 -13.73
C PHE A 10 -12.88 -21.77 -12.92
N ILE A 11 -12.40 -22.93 -12.47
CA ILE A 11 -11.12 -23.02 -11.74
C ILE A 11 -9.96 -22.74 -12.69
N SER A 12 -9.99 -23.29 -13.90
CA SER A 12 -8.97 -23.02 -14.93
C SER A 12 -8.90 -21.54 -15.34
N LEU A 13 -10.05 -20.86 -15.42
CA LEU A 13 -10.11 -19.43 -15.75
C LEU A 13 -9.60 -18.54 -14.61
N LEU A 14 -9.88 -18.89 -13.35
CA LEU A 14 -9.37 -18.17 -12.17
C LEU A 14 -7.85 -18.28 -12.02
N ILE A 15 -7.27 -19.44 -12.38
CA ILE A 15 -5.82 -19.64 -12.35
C ILE A 15 -5.14 -18.82 -13.47
N LEU A 16 -5.75 -18.75 -14.66
CA LEU A 16 -5.23 -17.94 -15.78
C LEU A 16 -5.23 -16.43 -15.47
N ILE A 17 -6.27 -15.91 -14.81
CA ILE A 17 -6.35 -14.49 -14.39
C ILE A 17 -5.30 -14.16 -13.33
N SER A 18 -4.91 -15.13 -12.49
CA SER A 18 -3.89 -14.92 -11.44
C SER A 18 -2.46 -14.84 -12.02
N ILE A 19 -2.20 -15.48 -13.16
CA ILE A 19 -0.88 -15.49 -13.80
C ILE A 19 -0.64 -14.20 -14.60
N THR A 20 -1.67 -13.60 -15.19
CA THR A 20 -1.53 -12.39 -16.02
C THR A 20 -1.33 -11.11 -15.21
N VAL A 21 -1.81 -11.04 -13.96
CA VAL A 21 -1.64 -9.86 -13.09
C VAL A 21 -0.17 -9.64 -12.68
N ASN A 22 0.66 -10.69 -12.67
CA ASN A 22 2.07 -10.58 -12.27
C ASN A 22 3.03 -10.20 -13.42
N ALA A 23 2.53 -9.94 -14.63
CA ALA A 23 3.37 -9.82 -15.83
C ALA A 23 3.24 -8.50 -16.61
N LEU A 24 2.82 -7.40 -15.97
CA LEU A 24 2.85 -6.08 -16.60
C LEU A 24 4.13 -5.32 -16.21
N PRO A 25 4.99 -4.94 -17.18
CA PRO A 25 6.17 -4.13 -16.94
C PRO A 25 5.79 -2.66 -16.70
N GLU A 26 6.57 -1.98 -15.86
CA GLU A 26 6.49 -0.53 -15.65
C GLU A 26 6.98 0.23 -16.89
N ASP A 27 6.08 0.88 -17.60
CA ASP A 27 6.43 1.83 -18.66
C ASP A 27 6.72 3.21 -18.06
N GLY A 28 8.01 3.60 -18.09
CA GLY A 28 8.49 4.91 -17.68
C GLY A 28 8.14 5.99 -18.71
N ILE A 29 7.50 7.07 -18.23
CA ILE A 29 7.28 8.31 -18.97
C ILE A 29 8.31 9.31 -18.45
N ASP A 30 9.22 9.76 -19.31
CA ASP A 30 10.02 10.95 -19.03
C ASP A 30 9.93 11.93 -20.21
N ASP A 31 9.48 13.13 -19.86
CA ASP A 31 9.06 14.20 -20.76
C ASP A 31 10.22 15.19 -21.02
N ILE A 32 10.06 15.90 -22.12
CA ILE A 32 10.99 16.81 -22.79
C ILE A 32 11.35 18.03 -21.93
N HIS A 33 12.62 18.42 -21.83
CA HIS A 33 12.98 19.86 -21.81
C HIS A 33 14.39 20.18 -22.32
N ARG A 34 14.40 21.09 -23.30
CA ARG A 34 15.53 21.65 -24.05
C ARG A 34 16.07 22.88 -23.32
N HIS A 35 17.37 22.95 -23.05
CA HIS A 35 18.06 24.22 -22.79
C HIS A 35 19.35 24.37 -23.60
N HIS A 36 19.37 25.46 -24.36
CA HIS A 36 20.48 25.99 -25.14
C HIS A 36 21.46 26.80 -24.25
N ARG A 37 22.75 26.78 -24.66
CA ARG A 37 23.84 27.74 -24.37
C ARG A 37 24.41 27.69 -22.93
N HIS A 38 25.68 27.99 -22.62
CA HIS A 38 26.73 28.80 -23.26
C HIS A 38 28.12 28.23 -22.91
N ARG A 39 28.98 28.22 -23.93
CA ARG A 39 30.37 28.71 -23.97
C ARG A 39 31.22 28.57 -22.69
N ILE A 40 32.17 27.64 -22.77
CA ILE A 40 33.42 27.60 -21.99
C ILE A 40 34.17 28.92 -22.17
N ARG A 41 34.33 29.69 -21.08
CA ARG A 41 35.58 30.41 -20.72
C ARG A 41 35.44 31.05 -19.32
N SER A 42 36.02 30.45 -18.30
CA SER A 42 36.56 31.21 -17.17
C SER A 42 37.84 30.58 -16.66
N THR A 43 38.93 31.27 -16.96
CA THR A 43 40.19 31.27 -16.24
C THR A 43 39.95 31.68 -14.79
N PHE A 44 40.77 31.13 -13.88
CA PHE A 44 40.78 31.32 -12.42
C PHE A 44 39.93 30.29 -11.63
N GLN A 45 40.49 29.08 -11.45
CA GLN A 45 40.05 28.16 -10.40
C GLN A 45 40.35 28.78 -9.03
N ARG A 46 39.47 29.66 -8.55
CA ARG A 46 39.28 29.75 -7.09
C ARG A 46 38.87 28.36 -6.67
N ARG A 47 39.63 27.72 -5.77
CA ARG A 47 39.18 26.48 -5.12
C ARG A 47 37.77 26.77 -4.60
N LYS A 48 36.75 26.18 -5.24
CA LYS A 48 35.37 26.33 -4.77
C LYS A 48 35.37 25.68 -3.39
N GLN A 49 35.12 26.48 -2.36
CA GLN A 49 35.01 25.97 -1.01
C GLN A 49 33.87 24.94 -0.97
N PRO A 50 34.01 23.85 -0.19
CA PRO A 50 32.95 22.85 -0.07
C PRO A 50 31.70 23.49 0.52
N VAL A 51 30.53 23.01 0.10
CA VAL A 51 29.26 23.39 0.73
C VAL A 51 29.13 22.59 2.02
N CYS A 52 28.96 23.29 3.13
CA CYS A 52 28.74 22.71 4.46
C CYS A 52 27.32 23.11 4.90
N VAL A 53 26.51 22.14 5.33
CA VAL A 53 25.12 22.38 5.75
C VAL A 53 25.09 22.97 7.16
N HIS A 54 25.76 22.31 8.11
CA HIS A 54 25.85 22.72 9.52
C HIS A 54 27.31 22.87 9.98
N GLY A 55 27.98 23.87 9.40
CA GLY A 55 29.39 24.12 9.68
C GLY A 55 29.98 25.18 8.77
N LYS A 56 31.31 25.28 8.81
CA LYS A 56 32.07 26.27 8.03
C LYS A 56 33.17 25.58 7.22
N PRO A 57 33.45 26.03 5.98
CA PRO A 57 34.57 25.50 5.21
C PRO A 57 35.90 26.03 5.78
N VAL A 58 36.78 25.12 6.17
CA VAL A 58 38.15 25.41 6.64
C VAL A 58 39.14 24.56 5.84
N ASP A 59 40.12 25.22 5.22
CA ASP A 59 41.17 24.57 4.41
C ASP A 59 40.69 23.61 3.29
N GLY A 60 39.45 23.76 2.84
CA GLY A 60 38.86 22.94 1.78
C GLY A 60 38.08 21.72 2.28
N GLU A 61 37.92 21.57 3.60
CA GLU A 61 37.03 20.60 4.26
C GLU A 61 35.97 21.32 5.08
N CYS A 62 34.92 20.61 5.49
CA CYS A 62 33.88 21.16 6.35
C CYS A 62 34.21 20.90 7.83
N GLU A 63 34.39 21.97 8.60
CA GLU A 63 34.42 21.90 10.06
C GLU A 63 32.98 21.96 10.58
N CYS A 64 32.49 20.80 11.04
CA CYS A 64 31.10 20.66 11.50
C CYS A 64 30.87 21.22 12.90
N GLU A 65 29.65 21.69 13.14
CA GLU A 65 29.17 22.04 14.46
C GLU A 65 29.15 20.82 15.40
N GLN A 66 29.11 21.05 16.72
CA GLN A 66 29.25 19.98 17.72
C GLN A 66 28.23 18.85 17.55
N GLU A 67 27.00 19.19 17.13
CA GLU A 67 25.89 18.25 16.96
C GLU A 67 25.81 17.61 15.57
N TYR A 68 26.71 17.93 14.64
CA TYR A 68 26.66 17.44 13.26
C TYR A 68 27.96 16.75 12.83
N THR A 69 27.84 15.83 11.89
CA THR A 69 28.94 15.06 11.30
C THR A 69 28.66 14.76 9.82
N GLY A 70 29.59 14.09 9.15
CA GLY A 70 29.56 13.82 7.72
C GLY A 70 30.45 14.76 6.93
N ARG A 71 30.62 14.48 5.64
CA ARG A 71 31.56 15.21 4.77
C ARG A 71 31.14 16.67 4.56
N HIS A 72 29.83 16.91 4.60
CA HIS A 72 29.20 18.20 4.41
C HIS A 72 28.41 18.63 5.66
N CYS A 73 28.63 17.98 6.81
CA CYS A 73 27.91 18.23 8.06
C CYS A 73 26.39 18.02 7.93
N GLU A 74 26.01 17.02 7.13
CA GLU A 74 24.63 16.70 6.78
C GLU A 74 23.94 15.77 7.81
N LYS A 75 24.72 14.99 8.56
CA LYS A 75 24.18 14.04 9.54
C LYS A 75 24.17 14.63 10.94
N GLN A 76 23.07 14.45 11.67
CA GLN A 76 22.95 14.89 13.06
C GLN A 76 23.42 13.77 14.02
N LYS A 77 24.09 14.14 15.11
CA LYS A 77 24.59 13.23 16.14
C LYS A 77 23.55 13.03 17.24
N HIS A 78 22.99 11.83 17.36
CA HIS A 78 21.94 11.51 18.34
C HIS A 78 22.49 10.80 19.58
N CYS A 79 23.14 11.57 20.46
CA CYS A 79 23.81 11.01 21.62
C CYS A 79 22.92 11.10 22.85
N ALA A 80 22.90 10.03 23.66
CA ALA A 80 22.02 9.93 24.82
C ALA A 80 22.34 10.95 25.91
N SER A 81 23.56 11.49 25.92
CA SER A 81 24.00 12.51 26.87
C SER A 81 24.80 13.61 26.17
N PHE A 82 24.92 14.75 26.84
CA PHE A 82 25.76 15.88 26.38
C PHE A 82 27.27 15.58 26.46
N ARG A 83 27.68 14.46 27.07
CA ARG A 83 29.11 14.10 27.17
C ARG A 83 29.61 13.62 25.81
N ARG A 84 30.79 14.08 25.42
CA ARG A 84 31.49 13.68 24.20
C ARG A 84 32.92 13.27 24.52
N TYR A 85 33.46 12.32 23.76
CA TYR A 85 34.88 12.00 23.81
C TYR A 85 35.71 13.11 23.16
N ARG A 86 37.04 13.06 23.32
CA ARG A 86 37.95 14.10 22.79
C ARG A 86 37.91 14.24 21.26
N ASN A 87 37.59 13.17 20.55
CA ASN A 87 37.37 13.16 19.10
C ASN A 87 35.97 13.65 18.70
N GLY A 88 35.11 14.04 19.65
CA GLY A 88 33.73 14.45 19.40
C GLY A 88 32.72 13.30 19.28
N SER A 89 33.18 12.04 19.40
CA SER A 89 32.32 10.84 19.37
C SER A 89 31.50 10.70 20.66
N CYS A 90 30.52 9.80 20.62
CA CYS A 90 29.53 9.67 21.68
C CYS A 90 29.78 8.47 22.59
N PRO A 91 29.69 8.64 23.91
CA PRO A 91 29.82 7.53 24.86
C PRO A 91 28.65 6.56 24.79
N THR A 92 27.44 7.06 24.47
CA THR A 92 26.23 6.24 24.34
C THR A 92 25.27 6.92 23.38
N CYS A 93 24.69 6.14 22.48
CA CYS A 93 23.68 6.62 21.53
C CYS A 93 22.29 6.63 22.13
N ALA A 94 21.46 7.55 21.64
CA ALA A 94 20.04 7.53 21.93
C ALA A 94 19.41 6.23 21.36
N PRO A 95 18.31 5.74 21.95
CA PRO A 95 17.64 4.54 21.47
C PRO A 95 17.29 4.64 19.98
N GLY A 96 17.60 3.60 19.21
CA GLY A 96 17.35 3.56 17.76
C GLY A 96 18.44 4.20 16.89
N TYR A 97 19.50 4.75 17.48
CA TYR A 97 20.65 5.30 16.76
C TYR A 97 21.93 4.52 17.06
N TYR A 98 22.83 4.48 16.08
CA TYR A 98 24.11 3.77 16.16
C TYR A 98 25.19 4.48 15.33
N GLY A 99 26.43 3.99 15.42
CA GLY A 99 27.63 4.61 14.86
C GLY A 99 28.54 5.22 15.92
N GLU A 100 29.72 5.70 15.50
CA GLU A 100 30.70 6.32 16.41
C GLU A 100 30.19 7.67 16.94
N PHE A 101 29.45 8.41 16.11
CA PHE A 101 28.85 9.69 16.44
C PHE A 101 27.33 9.61 16.60
N CYS A 102 26.76 8.40 16.62
CA CYS A 102 25.32 8.14 16.65
C CYS A 102 24.57 8.82 15.50
N GLU A 103 25.16 8.74 14.31
CA GLU A 103 24.75 9.40 13.08
C GLU A 103 23.91 8.52 12.15
N GLU A 104 23.78 7.23 12.48
CA GLU A 104 23.00 6.24 11.74
C GLU A 104 21.74 5.90 12.51
N ILE A 105 20.62 5.81 11.79
CA ILE A 105 19.29 5.52 12.34
C ILE A 105 18.86 4.11 11.94
N HIS A 106 18.26 3.38 12.88
CA HIS A 106 17.70 2.06 12.62
C HIS A 106 16.21 2.18 12.26
N CYS A 107 15.87 1.86 11.02
CA CYS A 107 14.51 1.89 10.51
C CYS A 107 13.90 0.48 10.57
N VAL A 108 12.69 0.33 11.12
CA VAL A 108 12.01 -0.97 11.23
C VAL A 108 11.34 -1.37 9.92
N HIS A 109 10.57 -0.44 9.33
CA HIS A 109 9.86 -0.64 8.04
C HIS A 109 10.20 0.48 7.05
N GLY A 110 11.39 0.39 6.46
CA GLY A 110 11.88 1.36 5.47
C GLY A 110 13.40 1.42 5.42
N GLU A 111 13.92 2.43 4.75
CA GLU A 111 15.36 2.62 4.55
C GLU A 111 15.86 3.93 5.17
N PRO A 112 17.12 3.98 5.66
CA PRO A 112 17.72 5.22 6.14
C PRO A 112 18.03 6.15 4.96
N SER A 113 17.67 7.43 5.09
CA SER A 113 17.96 8.44 4.07
C SER A 113 19.46 8.69 3.95
N LYS A 114 19.93 8.98 2.73
CA LYS A 114 21.35 9.28 2.46
C LYS A 114 21.74 10.71 2.85
N LEU A 115 20.77 11.61 2.91
CA LEU A 115 21.01 13.05 3.06
C LEU A 115 20.86 13.52 4.51
N GLU A 116 20.03 12.85 5.30
CA GLU A 116 19.72 13.23 6.68
C GLU A 116 19.63 11.99 7.56
N THR A 117 19.73 12.16 8.88
CA THR A 117 19.55 11.08 9.85
C THR A 117 18.06 10.80 10.12
N LYS A 118 17.33 10.39 9.07
CA LYS A 118 15.89 10.09 9.09
C LYS A 118 15.58 8.83 8.30
N CYS A 119 14.49 8.16 8.67
CA CYS A 119 13.98 7.01 7.93
C CYS A 119 12.98 7.43 6.84
N GLU A 120 13.13 6.85 5.66
CA GLU A 120 12.15 6.88 4.58
C GLU A 120 11.24 5.65 4.76
N CYS A 121 10.07 5.87 5.38
CA CYS A 121 9.17 4.78 5.75
C CYS A 121 8.38 4.23 4.57
N GLU A 122 8.18 2.92 4.58
CA GLU A 122 7.25 2.26 3.66
C GLU A 122 5.79 2.53 4.08
N GLU A 123 4.93 2.88 3.12
CA GLU A 123 3.49 3.01 3.41
C GLU A 123 2.90 1.63 3.82
N PRO A 124 2.05 1.54 4.87
CA PRO A 124 1.42 2.63 5.62
C PRO A 124 2.12 2.99 6.96
N TYR A 125 3.36 2.55 7.18
CA TYR A 125 4.10 2.80 8.42
C TYR A 125 4.56 4.25 8.53
N SER A 126 4.76 4.71 9.77
CA SER A 126 5.23 6.06 10.07
C SER A 126 5.99 6.12 11.40
N GLY A 127 6.29 7.33 11.88
CA GLY A 127 7.13 7.57 13.05
C GLY A 127 8.60 7.78 12.67
N THR A 128 9.43 8.16 13.65
CA THR A 128 10.86 8.45 13.41
C THR A 128 11.64 7.20 12.97
N PHE A 129 11.26 6.02 13.47
CA PHE A 129 11.90 4.74 13.17
C PHE A 129 11.02 3.82 12.31
N CYS A 130 9.92 4.32 11.74
CA CYS A 130 8.96 3.56 10.94
C CYS A 130 8.34 2.36 11.67
N ASP A 131 8.12 2.49 12.98
CA ASP A 131 7.52 1.47 13.85
C ASP A 131 6.06 1.79 14.22
N GLU A 132 5.58 3.00 13.93
CA GLU A 132 4.21 3.40 14.22
C GLU A 132 3.26 3.03 13.09
N LEU A 133 2.22 2.28 13.46
CA LEU A 133 1.13 1.90 12.54
C LEU A 133 -0.20 2.47 13.06
N SER A 134 -0.65 3.60 12.48
CA SER A 134 -1.94 4.18 12.86
C SER A 134 -3.09 3.58 12.03
N THR A 135 -4.21 3.28 12.69
CA THR A 135 -5.41 2.76 12.02
C THR A 135 -5.89 3.72 10.92
N LYS A 136 -5.79 5.03 11.14
CA LYS A 136 -6.15 6.05 10.15
C LYS A 136 -5.29 5.96 8.88
N GLN A 137 -3.98 5.80 8.99
CA GLN A 137 -3.09 5.64 7.83
C GLN A 137 -3.35 4.32 7.11
N VAL A 138 -3.53 3.22 7.86
CA VAL A 138 -3.87 1.91 7.31
C VAL A 138 -5.16 2.00 6.49
N TYR A 139 -6.23 2.56 7.06
CA TYR A 139 -7.50 2.73 6.35
C TYR A 139 -7.36 3.65 5.15
N SER A 140 -6.65 4.77 5.27
CA SER A 140 -6.40 5.68 4.15
C SER A 140 -5.63 5.00 3.01
N TYR A 141 -4.59 4.23 3.34
CA TYR A 141 -3.76 3.50 2.39
C TYR A 141 -4.58 2.45 1.64
N TYR A 142 -5.29 1.58 2.36
CA TYR A 142 -6.11 0.55 1.72
C TYR A 142 -7.29 1.13 0.95
N ASN A 143 -7.96 2.17 1.46
CA ASN A 143 -9.03 2.84 0.72
C ASN A 143 -8.49 3.41 -0.58
N ARG A 144 -7.37 4.16 -0.53
CA ARG A 144 -6.70 4.70 -1.73
C ARG A 144 -6.29 3.59 -2.70
N ARG A 145 -5.73 2.49 -2.20
CA ARG A 145 -5.32 1.35 -3.02
C ARG A 145 -6.51 0.66 -3.69
N VAL A 146 -7.63 0.51 -2.98
CA VAL A 146 -8.89 0.00 -3.54
C VAL A 146 -9.47 0.94 -4.60
N TYR A 147 -9.40 2.27 -4.39
CA TYR A 147 -9.75 3.25 -5.42
C TYR A 147 -8.90 3.10 -6.69
N TYR A 148 -7.59 2.86 -6.55
CA TYR A 148 -6.71 2.57 -7.69
C TYR A 148 -7.02 1.25 -8.39
N LEU A 149 -7.40 0.20 -7.64
CA LEU A 149 -7.84 -1.07 -8.23
C LEU A 149 -9.20 -0.96 -8.97
N GLY A 150 -9.93 0.16 -8.81
CA GLY A 150 -11.11 0.45 -9.61
C GLY A 150 -12.22 -0.62 -9.49
N PRO A 151 -13.02 -0.87 -10.54
CA PRO A 151 -14.16 -1.80 -10.48
C PRO A 151 -13.75 -3.27 -10.26
N LEU A 152 -12.46 -3.62 -10.32
CA LEU A 152 -11.98 -4.99 -10.03
C LEU A 152 -12.29 -5.41 -8.58
N GLY A 153 -12.29 -4.47 -7.64
CA GLY A 153 -12.75 -4.73 -6.28
C GLY A 153 -14.24 -5.14 -6.24
N ALA A 154 -15.08 -4.48 -7.04
CA ALA A 154 -16.49 -4.84 -7.17
C ALA A 154 -16.70 -6.16 -7.93
N LEU A 155 -15.85 -6.48 -8.92
CA LEU A 155 -15.87 -7.76 -9.63
C LEU A 155 -15.62 -8.95 -8.69
N SER A 156 -14.86 -8.77 -7.61
CA SER A 156 -14.66 -9.83 -6.58
C SER A 156 -15.91 -10.15 -5.77
N LEU A 157 -16.85 -9.21 -5.66
CA LEU A 157 -18.12 -9.41 -4.96
C LEU A 157 -19.18 -10.07 -5.84
N ILE A 158 -19.04 -10.02 -7.16
CA ILE A 158 -20.01 -10.60 -8.11
C ILE A 158 -20.21 -12.11 -7.90
N PRO A 159 -19.17 -12.95 -7.71
CA PRO A 159 -19.34 -14.38 -7.43
C PRO A 159 -20.14 -14.63 -6.14
N MET A 160 -19.87 -13.87 -5.08
CA MET A 160 -20.58 -14.00 -3.81
C MET A 160 -22.05 -13.57 -3.94
N CYS A 161 -22.31 -12.47 -4.65
CA CYS A 161 -23.67 -12.04 -4.95
C CYS A 161 -24.42 -13.07 -5.81
N ALA A 162 -23.79 -13.63 -6.85
CA ALA A 162 -24.40 -14.63 -7.72
C ALA A 162 -24.76 -15.93 -6.96
N LEU A 163 -23.86 -16.38 -6.07
CA LEU A 163 -24.13 -17.53 -5.19
C LEU A 163 -25.30 -17.23 -4.24
N TYR A 164 -25.32 -16.05 -3.61
CA TYR A 164 -26.39 -15.63 -2.73
C TYR A 164 -27.76 -15.61 -3.45
N PHE A 165 -27.85 -14.94 -4.60
CA PHE A 165 -29.07 -14.91 -5.41
C PHE A 165 -29.49 -16.30 -5.90
N GLY A 166 -28.54 -17.16 -6.28
CA GLY A 166 -28.80 -18.54 -6.67
C GLY A 166 -29.38 -19.37 -5.52
N CYS A 167 -28.83 -19.23 -4.31
CA CYS A 167 -29.35 -19.88 -3.10
C CYS A 167 -30.78 -19.42 -2.78
N GLU A 168 -31.04 -18.13 -2.85
CA GLU A 168 -32.37 -17.56 -2.60
C GLU A 168 -33.40 -18.06 -3.61
N HIS A 169 -33.04 -18.06 -4.90
CA HIS A 169 -33.91 -18.54 -5.97
C HIS A 169 -34.27 -20.02 -5.77
N MET A 170 -33.28 -20.87 -5.43
CA MET A 170 -33.53 -22.28 -5.15
C MET A 170 -34.34 -22.51 -3.86
N ALA A 171 -34.20 -21.64 -2.85
CA ALA A 171 -35.02 -21.70 -1.65
C ALA A 171 -36.49 -21.37 -1.95
N ARG A 172 -36.75 -20.30 -2.72
CA ARG A 172 -38.11 -19.92 -3.16
C ARG A 172 -38.75 -21.01 -4.01
N LYS A 173 -38.02 -21.61 -4.96
CA LYS A 173 -38.51 -22.72 -5.78
C LYS A 173 -38.96 -23.92 -4.93
N ARG A 174 -38.19 -24.26 -3.89
CA ARG A 174 -38.57 -25.33 -2.94
C ARG A 174 -39.79 -24.98 -2.10
N MET A 175 -39.96 -23.71 -1.72
CA MET A 175 -41.14 -23.24 -0.99
C MET A 175 -42.41 -23.37 -1.83
N VAL A 176 -42.39 -22.92 -3.08
CA VAL A 176 -43.54 -23.01 -4.00
C VAL A 176 -43.95 -24.47 -4.21
N LYS A 177 -42.97 -25.38 -4.44
CA LYS A 177 -43.25 -26.80 -4.61
C LYS A 177 -43.96 -27.41 -3.40
N ARG A 178 -43.48 -27.12 -2.18
CA ARG A 178 -44.12 -27.58 -0.93
C ARG A 178 -45.55 -27.05 -0.77
N ILE A 179 -45.77 -25.77 -1.07
CA ILE A 179 -47.11 -25.16 -0.96
C ILE A 179 -48.05 -25.75 -2.02
N GLY A 180 -47.58 -25.97 -3.25
CA GLY A 180 -48.35 -26.62 -4.32
C GLY A 180 -48.76 -28.05 -3.98
N GLU A 181 -47.85 -28.85 -3.41
CA GLU A 181 -48.15 -30.22 -2.95
C GLU A 181 -49.20 -30.22 -1.81
N MET A 182 -49.12 -29.26 -0.88
CA MET A 182 -50.12 -29.11 0.20
C MET A 182 -51.51 -28.68 -0.32
N LEU A 183 -51.57 -27.85 -1.36
CA LEU A 183 -52.83 -27.40 -1.99
C LEU A 183 -53.45 -28.46 -2.89
N GLY A 184 -52.63 -29.26 -3.60
CA GLY A 184 -53.11 -30.37 -4.44
C GLY A 184 -53.83 -31.47 -3.66
N GLY A 185 -53.44 -31.68 -2.38
CA GLY A 185 -54.15 -32.57 -1.47
C GLY A 185 -55.57 -32.14 -1.11
N GLN A 186 -55.96 -30.89 -1.41
CA GLN A 186 -57.29 -30.33 -1.13
C GLN A 186 -58.22 -30.31 -2.36
N HIS A 187 -57.91 -31.05 -3.43
CA HIS A 187 -58.73 -31.18 -4.65
C HIS A 187 -59.01 -29.84 -5.38
N ILE A 188 -58.13 -28.84 -5.20
CA ILE A 188 -58.13 -27.58 -5.94
C ILE A 188 -57.01 -27.67 -6.98
N SER A 189 -57.36 -27.67 -8.27
CA SER A 189 -56.38 -27.66 -9.37
C SER A 189 -55.69 -26.30 -9.46
N VAL A 190 -54.62 -26.09 -8.69
CA VAL A 190 -53.86 -24.84 -8.72
C VAL A 190 -52.72 -24.97 -9.72
N ASP A 191 -52.73 -24.12 -10.74
CA ASP A 191 -51.67 -24.01 -11.73
C ASP A 191 -50.41 -23.38 -11.09
N GLN A 192 -49.26 -24.00 -11.32
CA GLN A 192 -48.02 -23.70 -10.60
C GLN A 192 -47.45 -22.32 -10.97
N GLU A 193 -47.74 -21.84 -12.18
CA GLU A 193 -47.35 -20.51 -12.66
C GLU A 193 -48.15 -19.39 -11.98
N VAL A 194 -49.45 -19.60 -11.78
CA VAL A 194 -50.34 -18.65 -11.11
C VAL A 194 -49.96 -18.52 -9.63
N LEU A 195 -49.61 -19.63 -8.98
CA LEU A 195 -49.14 -19.63 -7.59
C LEU A 195 -47.80 -18.88 -7.43
N GLN A 196 -46.86 -19.04 -8.36
CA GLN A 196 -45.61 -18.29 -8.38
C GLN A 196 -45.85 -16.78 -8.50
N HIS A 197 -46.78 -16.37 -9.37
CA HIS A 197 -47.14 -14.97 -9.55
C HIS A 197 -47.73 -14.35 -8.26
N PHE A 198 -48.61 -15.06 -7.55
CA PHE A 198 -49.17 -14.57 -6.27
C PHE A 198 -48.13 -14.45 -5.16
N LEU A 199 -47.22 -15.43 -5.04
CA LEU A 199 -46.19 -15.43 -4.01
C LEU A 199 -45.14 -14.33 -4.27
N ASN A 200 -44.77 -14.09 -5.53
CA ASN A 200 -43.89 -13.00 -5.89
C ASN A 200 -44.52 -11.62 -5.64
N ARG A 201 -45.83 -11.47 -5.90
CA ARG A 201 -46.56 -10.21 -5.66
C ARG A 201 -46.67 -9.86 -4.17
N LYS A 202 -46.81 -10.86 -3.29
CA LYS A 202 -46.81 -10.64 -1.82
C LYS A 202 -45.43 -10.31 -1.26
N ALA A 203 -44.36 -10.86 -1.83
CA ALA A 203 -42.98 -10.61 -1.38
C ALA A 203 -42.46 -9.21 -1.74
N SER A 204 -43.06 -8.51 -2.70
CA SER A 204 -42.67 -7.16 -3.13
C SER A 204 -43.35 -6.02 -2.34
N ILE A 205 -44.27 -6.34 -1.42
CA ILE A 205 -45.07 -5.38 -0.64
C ILE A 205 -44.52 -5.23 0.80
N VAL A 206 -43.42 -5.93 1.12
CA VAL A 206 -42.68 -5.79 2.39
C VAL A 206 -41.34 -5.11 2.14
#